data_AF-G7TD92-F1
#
_entry.id   AF-G7TD92-F1
#
_cell.length_a   1.000
_cell.length_b   1.000
_cell.length_c   1.000
_cell.angle_alpha   90.00
_cell.angle_beta   90.00
_cell.angle_gamma   90.00
#
_symmetry.space_group_name_H-M   'P 1'
#
loop_
_entity.id
_entity.type
_entity.pdbx_description
1 polymer ?
#
loop_
_entity_poly.entity_id
_entity_poly.type
_entity_poly.pdbx_seq_one_letter_code
_entity_poly.pdbx_strand_id
1 'polypeptide(L)'
;MNRYYDVSAQNKPLNLTINADLAAQARTLTGNLSAKVEALLAEYVTKERDSHSARALALQRAASEWKAFTEAHGSFADEFSTLMTDQFDVYANVGQNKNIPYVVVVQSKIFDAAPRRVVIPLVRKSTQSPTPSRVTPELTVAGHSVILQPLETTSVPLAVLNKPAGTLKDQGQLIIDALEELFTRSFG
;
A
#
# COMPACT_ATOMS: atom_id res chain seq x y z
N MET A 1 13.33 7.94 -29.44
CA MET A 1 13.44 7.17 -28.18
C MET A 1 13.92 8.14 -27.10
N ASN A 2 13.07 8.52 -26.13
CA ASN A 2 13.50 9.40 -25.05
C ASN A 2 14.49 8.63 -24.17
N ARG A 3 15.74 9.07 -24.10
CA ARG A 3 16.74 8.46 -23.22
C ARG A 3 16.65 9.15 -21.87
N TYR A 4 16.21 8.42 -20.86
CA TYR A 4 16.01 8.94 -19.50
C TYR A 4 17.29 9.00 -18.63
N TYR A 5 18.46 8.94 -19.27
CA TYR A 5 19.76 9.00 -18.65
C TYR A 5 20.70 9.85 -19.51
N ASP A 6 21.69 10.46 -18.87
CA ASP A 6 22.70 11.28 -19.54
C ASP A 6 23.67 10.38 -20.31
N VAL A 7 23.59 10.43 -21.64
CA VAL A 7 24.47 9.68 -22.55
C VAL A 7 25.88 10.25 -22.66
N SER A 8 26.11 11.45 -22.13
CA SER A 8 27.44 12.09 -22.08
C SER A 8 28.17 11.83 -20.77
N ALA A 9 27.51 11.20 -19.79
CA ALA A 9 28.11 10.85 -18.52
C ALA A 9 29.25 9.82 -18.69
N GLN A 10 30.28 9.94 -17.85
CA GLN A 10 31.43 9.03 -17.90
C GLN A 10 31.06 7.61 -17.46
N ASN A 11 31.59 6.61 -18.17
CA ASN A 11 31.44 5.21 -17.80
C ASN A 11 32.10 4.93 -16.46
N LYS A 12 31.28 4.47 -15.51
CA LYS A 12 31.74 4.04 -14.19
C LYS A 12 31.89 2.52 -14.15
N PRO A 13 33.05 1.97 -13.75
CA PRO A 13 33.19 0.52 -13.58
C PRO A 13 32.27 0.06 -12.45
N LEU A 14 31.41 -0.90 -12.75
CA LEU A 14 30.46 -1.51 -11.81
C LEU A 14 30.94 -2.91 -11.44
N ASN A 15 31.04 -3.18 -10.14
CA ASN A 15 31.27 -4.53 -9.64
C ASN A 15 29.95 -5.29 -9.69
N LEU A 16 29.76 -6.09 -10.73
CA LEU A 16 28.57 -6.92 -10.92
C LEU A 16 28.92 -8.39 -10.70
N THR A 17 28.07 -9.09 -9.97
CA THR A 17 28.15 -10.56 -9.85
C THR A 17 27.27 -11.18 -10.93
N ILE A 18 27.89 -11.93 -11.84
CA ILE A 18 27.20 -12.68 -12.89
C ILE A 18 27.85 -14.04 -13.03
N ASN A 19 27.08 -15.01 -13.54
CA ASN A 19 27.60 -16.33 -13.87
C ASN A 19 28.75 -16.23 -14.89
N ALA A 20 29.87 -16.92 -14.60
CA ALA A 20 31.09 -16.81 -15.38
C ALA A 20 30.96 -17.38 -16.81
N ASP A 21 30.24 -18.48 -16.97
CA ASP A 21 29.97 -19.10 -18.28
C ASP A 21 29.05 -18.21 -19.12
N LEU A 22 27.98 -17.68 -18.52
CA LEU A 22 27.09 -16.73 -19.18
C LEU A 22 27.84 -15.46 -19.62
N ALA A 23 28.77 -14.94 -18.80
CA ALA A 23 29.58 -13.79 -19.16
C ALA A 23 30.56 -14.10 -20.32
N ALA A 24 31.11 -15.31 -20.37
CA ALA A 24 31.96 -15.76 -21.48
C ALA A 24 31.16 -15.89 -22.78
N GLN A 25 30.01 -16.56 -22.75
CA GLN A 25 29.11 -16.70 -23.90
C GLN A 25 28.55 -15.35 -24.37
N ALA A 26 28.18 -14.45 -23.46
CA ALA A 26 27.70 -13.13 -23.84
C ALA A 26 28.79 -12.28 -24.50
N ARG A 27 30.06 -12.39 -24.07
CA ARG A 27 31.19 -11.71 -24.72
C ARG A 27 31.43 -12.22 -26.13
N THR A 28 31.40 -13.54 -26.35
CA THR A 28 31.60 -14.12 -27.68
C THR A 28 30.49 -13.75 -28.65
N LEU A 29 29.24 -13.69 -28.18
CA LEU A 29 28.08 -13.34 -29.00
C LEU A 29 27.97 -11.85 -29.32
N THR A 30 28.42 -10.97 -28.41
CA THR A 30 28.17 -9.52 -28.55
C THR A 30 29.39 -8.71 -28.98
N GLY A 31 30.61 -9.23 -28.81
CA GLY A 31 31.87 -8.52 -29.06
C GLY A 31 32.17 -7.40 -28.03
N ASN A 32 31.14 -6.72 -27.54
CA ASN A 32 31.23 -5.70 -26.50
C ASN A 32 30.09 -5.86 -25.48
N LEU A 33 30.39 -6.60 -24.40
CA LEU A 33 29.43 -6.88 -23.34
C LEU A 33 28.98 -5.61 -22.61
N SER A 34 29.88 -4.64 -22.42
CA SER A 34 29.55 -3.38 -21.74
C SER A 34 28.49 -2.59 -22.49
N ALA A 35 28.65 -2.45 -23.81
CA ALA A 35 27.68 -1.77 -24.67
C ALA A 35 26.32 -2.50 -24.69
N LYS A 36 26.31 -3.84 -24.64
CA LYS A 36 25.06 -4.61 -24.58
C LYS A 36 24.34 -4.45 -23.24
N VAL A 37 25.09 -4.47 -22.13
CA VAL A 37 24.54 -4.24 -20.78
C VAL A 37 23.98 -2.82 -20.67
N GLU A 38 24.70 -1.83 -21.19
CA GLU A 38 24.23 -0.44 -21.23
C GLU A 38 22.92 -0.31 -22.01
N ALA A 39 22.81 -0.94 -23.18
CA ALA A 39 21.57 -0.94 -23.96
C ALA A 39 20.40 -1.60 -23.22
N LEU A 40 20.63 -2.71 -22.52
CA LEU A 40 19.60 -3.40 -21.72
C LEU A 40 19.15 -2.57 -20.51
N LEU A 41 20.09 -1.90 -19.83
CA LEU A 41 19.78 -1.00 -18.72
C LEU A 41 19.04 0.26 -19.20
N ALA A 42 19.44 0.81 -20.35
CA ALA A 42 18.75 1.93 -20.98
C ALA A 42 17.30 1.57 -21.34
N GLU A 43 17.08 0.39 -21.92
CA GLU A 43 15.75 -0.13 -22.22
C GLU A 43 14.92 -0.36 -20.95
N TYR A 44 15.51 -0.98 -19.93
CA TYR A 44 14.85 -1.20 -18.64
C TYR A 44 14.44 0.11 -17.98
N VAL A 45 15.35 1.09 -17.88
CA VAL A 45 15.06 2.41 -17.29
C VAL A 45 13.99 3.15 -18.09
N THR A 46 14.02 3.05 -19.42
CA THR A 46 13.00 3.66 -20.28
C THR A 46 11.64 3.02 -20.06
N LYS A 47 11.58 1.69 -20.05
CA LYS A 47 10.35 0.93 -19.79
C LYS A 47 9.77 1.20 -18.40
N GLU A 48 10.60 1.22 -17.37
CA GLU A 48 10.16 1.52 -16.00
C GLU A 48 9.66 2.97 -15.89
N ARG A 49 10.37 3.93 -16.48
CA ARG A 49 10.02 5.36 -16.39
C ARG A 49 8.81 5.71 -17.25
N ASP A 50 8.63 5.07 -18.39
CA ASP A 50 7.42 5.14 -19.21
C ASP A 50 6.23 4.50 -18.47
N SER A 51 6.42 3.38 -17.78
CA SER A 51 5.38 2.74 -16.95
C SER A 51 4.98 3.62 -15.75
N HIS A 52 5.95 4.22 -15.07
CA HIS A 52 5.73 5.14 -13.96
C HIS A 52 5.09 6.46 -14.41
N SER A 53 5.50 7.02 -15.55
CA SER A 53 4.95 8.27 -16.10
C SER A 53 3.59 8.06 -16.78
N ALA A 54 3.36 6.94 -17.47
CA ALA A 54 2.06 6.60 -18.04
C ALA A 54 1.00 6.41 -16.94
N ARG A 55 1.38 5.81 -15.81
CA ARG A 55 0.51 5.72 -14.62
C ARG A 55 0.25 7.09 -14.01
N ALA A 56 1.27 7.93 -13.87
CA ALA A 56 1.11 9.29 -13.35
C ALA A 56 0.21 10.16 -14.25
N LEU A 57 0.40 10.09 -15.57
CA LEU A 57 -0.40 10.81 -16.56
C LEU A 57 -1.83 10.27 -16.66
N ALA A 58 -2.04 8.95 -16.53
CA ALA A 58 -3.37 8.36 -16.50
C ALA A 58 -4.15 8.76 -15.24
N LEU A 59 -3.48 8.80 -14.08
CA LEU A 59 -4.06 9.29 -12.83
C LEU A 59 -4.35 10.79 -12.89
N GLN A 60 -3.47 11.58 -13.48
CA GLN A 60 -3.68 13.02 -13.65
C GLN A 60 -4.81 13.34 -14.63
N ARG A 61 -4.94 12.58 -15.74
CA ARG A 61 -6.08 12.72 -16.66
C ARG A 61 -7.38 12.36 -15.99
N ALA A 62 -7.44 11.21 -15.31
CA ALA A 62 -8.61 10.81 -14.55
C ALA A 62 -8.96 11.88 -13.49
N ALA A 63 -7.99 12.39 -12.74
CA ALA A 63 -8.22 13.46 -11.77
C ALA A 63 -8.74 14.76 -12.42
N SER A 64 -8.24 15.13 -13.60
CA SER A 64 -8.72 16.32 -14.33
C SER A 64 -10.10 16.15 -14.96
N GLU A 65 -10.44 14.95 -15.45
CA GLU A 65 -11.77 14.62 -15.98
C GLU A 65 -12.81 14.62 -14.86
N TRP A 66 -12.44 14.09 -13.69
CA TRP A 66 -13.25 14.17 -12.48
C TRP A 66 -13.44 15.61 -12.00
N LYS A 67 -12.39 16.45 -12.06
CA LYS A 67 -12.48 17.87 -11.69
C LYS A 67 -13.40 18.67 -12.63
N ALA A 68 -13.28 18.47 -13.94
CA ALA A 68 -14.14 19.12 -14.94
C ALA A 68 -15.61 18.65 -14.82
N PHE A 69 -15.83 17.38 -14.47
CA PHE A 69 -17.15 16.84 -14.19
C PHE A 69 -17.78 17.47 -12.93
N THR A 70 -17.01 17.66 -11.85
CA THR A 70 -17.48 18.33 -10.63
C THR A 70 -17.77 19.82 -10.82
N GLU A 71 -17.04 20.52 -11.68
CA GLU A 71 -17.30 21.94 -12.02
C GLU A 71 -18.56 22.11 -12.87
N ALA A 72 -18.88 21.14 -13.74
CA ALA A 72 -20.03 21.22 -14.65
C ALA A 72 -21.36 20.74 -14.04
N HIS A 73 -21.32 19.79 -13.09
CA HIS A 73 -22.52 19.11 -12.57
C HIS A 73 -22.83 19.45 -11.10
N GLY A 74 -22.03 20.30 -10.47
CA GLY A 74 -22.09 20.56 -9.03
C GLY A 74 -21.36 19.47 -8.24
N SER A 75 -20.76 19.87 -7.12
CA SER A 75 -19.94 19.01 -6.28
C SER A 75 -20.77 17.90 -5.64
N PHE A 76 -20.72 16.69 -6.19
CA PHE A 76 -21.07 15.46 -5.46
C PHE A 76 -20.11 15.19 -4.28
N ALA A 77 -19.03 15.97 -4.16
CA ALA A 77 -17.98 15.80 -3.17
C ALA A 77 -18.24 16.57 -1.87
N ASP A 78 -19.20 17.49 -1.80
CA ASP A 78 -19.41 18.29 -0.57
C ASP A 78 -19.95 17.42 0.59
N GLU A 79 -20.59 16.28 0.31
CA GLU A 79 -20.96 15.29 1.33
C GLU A 79 -19.82 14.30 1.67
N PHE A 80 -18.83 14.14 0.78
CA PHE A 80 -17.71 13.19 0.97
C PHE A 80 -16.38 13.87 1.35
N SER A 81 -16.31 15.20 1.33
CA SER A 81 -15.13 15.98 1.73
C SER A 81 -14.88 15.97 3.25
N THR A 82 -15.72 15.28 4.04
CA THR A 82 -15.70 15.31 5.51
C THR A 82 -15.24 14.00 6.17
N LEU A 83 -14.83 12.98 5.41
CA LEU A 83 -14.17 11.80 5.99
C LEU A 83 -12.73 11.70 5.46
N MET A 84 -11.86 12.58 5.94
CA MET A 84 -10.43 12.26 6.01
C MET A 84 -10.29 11.02 6.90
N THR A 85 -10.19 9.85 6.28
CA THR A 85 -9.90 8.61 7.00
C THR A 85 -8.44 8.64 7.46
N ASP A 86 -8.21 8.92 8.75
CA ASP A 86 -6.88 8.88 9.33
C ASP A 86 -6.46 7.45 9.72
N GLN A 87 -5.15 7.26 9.90
CA GLN A 87 -4.65 6.05 10.54
C GLN A 87 -5.26 5.90 11.93
N PHE A 88 -5.71 4.69 12.24
CA PHE A 88 -6.42 4.25 13.43
C PHE A 88 -7.88 4.69 13.57
N ASP A 89 -8.47 5.28 12.53
CA ASP A 89 -9.92 5.47 12.52
C ASP A 89 -10.66 4.13 12.39
N VAL A 90 -11.79 4.04 13.09
CA VAL A 90 -12.61 2.83 13.16
C VAL A 90 -13.93 3.07 12.46
N TYR A 91 -14.34 2.11 11.63
CA TYR A 91 -15.59 2.13 10.90
C TYR A 91 -16.41 0.88 11.20
N ALA A 92 -17.74 1.02 11.18
CA ALA A 92 -18.62 -0.13 11.23
C ALA A 92 -18.42 -1.00 10.00
N ASN A 93 -18.27 -2.31 10.22
CA ASN A 93 -18.16 -3.26 9.12
C ASN A 93 -19.52 -3.43 8.44
N VAL A 94 -19.56 -3.22 7.13
CA VAL A 94 -20.78 -3.39 6.30
C VAL A 94 -20.95 -4.82 5.79
N GLY A 95 -20.02 -5.73 6.11
CA GLY A 95 -20.07 -7.14 5.72
C GLY A 95 -21.16 -7.95 6.45
N GLN A 96 -21.44 -9.14 5.93
CA GLN A 96 -22.49 -10.04 6.47
C GLN A 96 -22.09 -10.70 7.81
N ASN A 97 -20.80 -10.74 8.14
CA ASN A 97 -20.31 -11.40 9.35
C ASN A 97 -20.54 -10.54 10.59
N LYS A 98 -21.60 -10.84 11.34
CA LYS A 98 -21.99 -10.12 12.57
C LYS A 98 -20.97 -10.22 13.71
N ASN A 99 -20.03 -11.16 13.64
CA ASN A 99 -18.97 -11.31 14.65
C ASN A 99 -17.84 -10.28 14.46
N ILE A 100 -17.78 -9.63 13.30
CA ILE A 100 -16.80 -8.59 12.96
C ILE A 100 -17.56 -7.25 12.87
N PRO A 101 -17.86 -6.59 13.99
CA PRO A 101 -18.65 -5.36 14.00
C PRO A 101 -17.91 -4.15 13.42
N TYR A 102 -16.58 -4.15 13.46
CA TYR A 102 -15.78 -2.99 13.07
C TYR A 102 -14.55 -3.39 12.27
N VAL A 103 -13.99 -2.40 11.58
CA VAL A 103 -12.66 -2.45 10.96
C VAL A 103 -11.89 -1.21 11.39
N VAL A 104 -10.59 -1.35 11.63
CA VAL A 104 -9.67 -0.24 11.90
C VAL A 104 -8.78 0.01 10.70
N VAL A 105 -8.58 1.27 10.34
CA VAL A 105 -7.65 1.66 9.28
C VAL A 105 -6.23 1.69 9.84
N VAL A 106 -5.31 0.99 9.19
CA VAL A 106 -3.89 0.95 9.62
C VAL A 106 -2.95 1.57 8.60
N GLN A 107 -3.46 1.94 7.43
CA GLN A 107 -2.71 2.61 6.39
C GLN A 107 -2.19 3.97 6.87
N SER A 108 -0.90 4.23 6.63
CA SER A 108 -0.32 5.55 6.87
C SER A 108 -0.94 6.60 5.95
N LYS A 109 -1.17 7.78 6.51
CA LYS A 109 -1.73 8.95 5.81
C LYS A 109 -0.93 9.37 4.58
N ILE A 110 0.37 9.06 4.53
CA ILE A 110 1.21 9.34 3.35
C ILE A 110 0.71 8.66 2.06
N PHE A 111 -0.15 7.64 2.20
CA PHE A 111 -0.75 6.89 1.10
C PHE A 111 -2.23 7.24 0.86
N ASP A 112 -2.74 8.36 1.38
CA ASP A 112 -4.16 8.74 1.28
C ASP A 112 -4.69 8.89 -0.14
N ALA A 113 -3.80 9.16 -1.10
CA ALA A 113 -4.13 9.22 -2.53
C ALA A 113 -4.61 7.88 -3.11
N ALA A 114 -4.37 6.76 -2.42
CA ALA A 114 -4.88 5.46 -2.86
C ALA A 114 -6.42 5.42 -2.75
N PRO A 115 -7.15 4.81 -3.71
CA PRO A 115 -8.61 4.69 -3.64
C PRO A 115 -9.09 3.60 -2.66
N ARG A 116 -8.16 2.90 -2.02
CA ARG A 116 -8.41 1.81 -1.08
C ARG A 116 -7.71 2.11 0.24
N ARG A 117 -8.17 1.45 1.31
CA ARG A 117 -7.56 1.52 2.64
C ARG A 117 -7.18 0.12 3.10
N VAL A 118 -5.97 -0.01 3.65
CA VAL A 118 -5.56 -1.20 4.40
C VAL A 118 -6.22 -1.15 5.77
N VAL A 119 -6.97 -2.20 6.10
CA VAL A 119 -7.76 -2.31 7.32
C VAL A 119 -7.56 -3.64 8.00
N ILE A 120 -7.81 -3.68 9.31
CA ILE A 120 -7.79 -4.90 10.12
C ILE A 120 -9.18 -5.10 10.74
N PRO A 121 -9.77 -6.31 10.64
CA PRO A 121 -11.00 -6.66 11.32
C PRO A 121 -10.87 -6.57 12.85
N LEU A 122 -11.94 -6.08 13.48
CA LEU A 122 -12.11 -6.10 14.93
C LEU A 122 -13.27 -7.03 15.27
N VAL A 123 -12.96 -8.15 15.93
CA VAL A 123 -13.93 -9.19 16.30
C VAL A 123 -14.48 -8.90 17.68
N ARG A 124 -15.77 -9.17 17.92
CA ARG A 124 -16.33 -9.07 19.29
C ARG A 124 -15.61 -10.03 20.23
N LYS A 125 -15.20 -9.55 21.41
CA LYS A 125 -14.79 -10.44 22.48
C LYS A 125 -16.00 -11.20 22.99
N SER A 126 -15.87 -12.52 23.05
CA SER A 126 -16.85 -13.44 23.62
C SER A 126 -16.15 -14.42 24.55
N THR A 127 -16.92 -15.17 25.33
CA THR A 127 -16.37 -16.26 26.18
C THR A 127 -15.66 -17.35 25.40
N GLN A 128 -15.88 -17.44 24.09
CA GLN A 128 -15.27 -18.43 23.20
C GLN A 128 -14.10 -17.86 22.39
N SER A 129 -13.81 -16.56 22.53
CA SER A 129 -12.70 -15.93 21.83
C SER A 129 -11.36 -16.42 22.37
N PRO A 130 -10.33 -16.60 21.52
CA PRO A 130 -8.99 -16.91 21.97
C PRO A 130 -8.47 -15.88 22.98
N THR A 131 -7.64 -16.32 23.92
CA THR A 131 -6.97 -15.42 24.86
C THR A 131 -6.16 -14.38 24.07
N PRO A 132 -6.29 -13.07 24.39
CA PRO A 132 -5.51 -12.04 23.75
C PRO A 132 -4.01 -12.33 23.81
N SER A 133 -3.30 -11.97 22.75
CA SER A 133 -1.86 -12.17 22.62
C SER A 133 -1.20 -10.89 22.09
N ARG A 134 0.14 -10.87 22.00
CA ARG A 134 0.86 -9.74 21.39
C ARG A 134 0.45 -9.53 19.92
N VAL A 135 0.19 -10.62 19.18
CA VAL A 135 -0.28 -10.55 17.77
C VAL A 135 -1.78 -10.26 17.69
N THR A 136 -2.58 -10.66 18.67
CA THR A 136 -4.05 -10.48 18.67
C THR A 136 -4.49 -9.76 19.95
N PRO A 137 -4.17 -8.47 20.11
CA PRO A 137 -4.48 -7.72 21.32
C PRO A 137 -5.98 -7.46 21.45
N GLU A 138 -6.41 -7.29 22.69
CA GLU A 138 -7.73 -6.75 23.02
C GLU A 138 -7.66 -5.22 23.00
N LEU A 139 -8.68 -4.60 22.40
CA LEU A 139 -8.84 -3.17 22.24
C LEU A 139 -10.25 -2.76 22.69
N THR A 140 -10.43 -1.47 22.94
CA THR A 140 -11.75 -0.90 23.29
C THR A 140 -12.18 0.11 22.24
N VAL A 141 -13.36 -0.10 21.65
CA VAL A 141 -14.02 0.84 20.72
C VAL A 141 -15.37 1.25 21.29
N ALA A 142 -15.55 2.55 21.57
CA ALA A 142 -16.78 3.08 22.14
C ALA A 142 -17.27 2.29 23.38
N GLY A 143 -16.35 1.88 24.26
CA GLY A 143 -16.64 1.08 25.45
C GLY A 143 -16.85 -0.42 25.22
N HIS A 144 -16.81 -0.90 23.97
CA HIS A 144 -16.94 -2.31 23.63
C HIS A 144 -15.58 -2.97 23.50
N SER A 145 -15.39 -4.09 24.19
CA SER A 145 -14.19 -4.92 24.04
C SER A 145 -14.22 -5.69 22.72
N VAL A 146 -13.16 -5.53 21.95
CA VAL A 146 -12.93 -6.16 20.64
C VAL A 146 -11.52 -6.72 20.59
N ILE A 147 -11.31 -7.72 19.73
CA ILE A 147 -10.00 -8.30 19.48
C ILE A 147 -9.57 -7.88 18.08
N LEU A 148 -8.31 -7.47 17.96
CA LEU A 148 -7.68 -7.19 16.66
C LEU A 148 -7.26 -8.51 16.00
N GLN A 149 -7.55 -8.65 14.70
CA GLN A 149 -7.21 -9.84 13.91
C GLN A 149 -6.19 -9.51 12.81
N PRO A 150 -4.89 -9.29 13.12
CA PRO A 150 -3.90 -8.89 12.11
C PRO A 150 -3.70 -9.87 10.97
N LEU A 151 -3.90 -11.17 11.19
CA LEU A 151 -3.84 -12.18 10.13
C LEU A 151 -4.95 -12.03 9.08
N GLU A 152 -6.02 -11.29 9.39
CA GLU A 152 -7.11 -10.98 8.47
C GLU A 152 -6.98 -9.56 7.88
N THR A 153 -5.78 -8.97 7.93
CA THR A 153 -5.51 -7.67 7.30
C THR A 153 -5.87 -7.73 5.81
N THR A 154 -6.66 -6.76 5.36
CA THR A 154 -7.16 -6.71 3.99
C THR A 154 -7.21 -5.29 3.45
N SER A 155 -7.41 -5.14 2.15
CA SER A 155 -7.62 -3.86 1.49
C SER A 155 -9.09 -3.72 1.10
N VAL A 156 -9.73 -2.59 1.43
CA VAL A 156 -11.13 -2.31 1.08
C VAL A 156 -11.28 -0.99 0.30
N PRO A 157 -12.29 -0.83 -0.57
CA PRO A 157 -12.60 0.45 -1.21
C PRO A 157 -12.91 1.55 -0.17
N LEU A 158 -12.45 2.78 -0.38
CA LEU A 158 -12.75 3.88 0.55
C LEU A 158 -14.26 4.09 0.74
N ALA A 159 -15.05 3.91 -0.33
CA ALA A 159 -16.50 4.11 -0.32
C ALA A 159 -17.28 3.19 0.68
N VAL A 160 -16.69 2.06 1.11
CA VAL A 160 -17.32 1.20 2.11
C VAL A 160 -17.08 1.67 3.55
N LEU A 161 -16.13 2.59 3.78
CA LEU A 161 -15.82 3.19 5.08
C LEU A 161 -16.68 4.44 5.30
N ASN A 162 -18.00 4.24 5.33
CA ASN A 162 -18.99 5.34 5.36
C ASN A 162 -19.72 5.50 6.70
N LYS A 163 -19.45 4.62 7.67
CA LYS A 163 -20.05 4.66 9.01
C LYS A 163 -18.95 4.75 10.07
N PRO A 164 -18.50 5.95 10.46
CA PRO A 164 -17.49 6.11 11.50
C PRO A 164 -18.02 5.56 12.83
N ALA A 165 -17.16 4.84 13.55
CA ALA A 165 -17.48 4.21 14.83
C ALA A 165 -16.54 4.66 15.97
N GLY A 166 -15.51 5.45 15.67
CA GLY A 166 -14.59 6.02 16.64
C GLY A 166 -13.15 6.03 16.13
N THR A 167 -12.21 6.11 17.06
CA THR A 167 -10.78 6.06 16.76
C THR A 167 -10.05 5.23 17.81
N LEU A 168 -8.95 4.61 17.40
CA LEU A 168 -8.04 3.82 18.23
C LEU A 168 -6.66 4.49 18.35
N LYS A 169 -6.54 5.80 18.05
CA LYS A 169 -5.26 6.53 18.14
C LYS A 169 -4.56 6.35 19.49
N ASP A 170 -5.29 6.40 20.60
CA ASP A 170 -4.74 6.20 21.96
C ASP A 170 -4.25 4.76 22.21
N GLN A 171 -4.74 3.79 21.44
CA GLN A 171 -4.34 2.38 21.47
C GLN A 171 -3.47 2.01 20.25
N GLY A 172 -3.03 3.01 19.48
CA GLY A 172 -2.34 2.80 18.20
C GLY A 172 -1.02 2.05 18.35
N GLN A 173 -0.32 2.23 19.47
CA GLN A 173 0.92 1.49 19.75
C GLN A 173 0.68 -0.02 19.85
N LEU A 174 -0.42 -0.47 20.47
CA LEU A 174 -0.76 -1.90 20.53
C LEU A 174 -1.01 -2.50 19.15
N ILE A 175 -1.58 -1.70 18.23
CA ILE A 175 -1.81 -2.11 16.84
C ILE A 175 -0.49 -2.20 16.08
N ILE A 176 0.41 -1.24 16.28
CA ILE A 176 1.75 -1.24 15.66
C ILE A 176 2.54 -2.45 16.17
N ASP A 177 2.59 -2.68 17.48
CA ASP A 177 3.32 -3.80 18.08
C ASP A 177 2.80 -5.15 17.55
N ALA A 178 1.48 -5.28 17.39
CA ALA A 178 0.87 -6.50 16.84
C ALA A 178 1.23 -6.72 15.37
N LEU A 179 1.29 -5.65 14.56
CA LEU A 179 1.74 -5.71 13.17
C LEU A 179 3.25 -5.96 13.06
N GLU A 180 4.05 -5.36 13.93
CA GLU A 180 5.48 -5.60 14.00
C GLU A 180 5.77 -7.07 14.36
N GLU A 181 5.07 -7.62 15.35
CA GLU A 181 5.16 -9.04 15.72
C GLU A 181 4.71 -9.95 14.56
N LEU A 182 3.72 -9.54 13.77
CA LEU A 182 3.27 -10.26 12.58
C LEU A 182 4.31 -10.25 11.45
N PHE A 183 4.95 -9.10 11.18
CA PHE A 183 5.85 -8.93 10.03
C PHE A 183 7.32 -9.23 10.33
N THR A 184 7.71 -9.24 11.60
CA THR A 184 9.11 -9.44 12.02
C THR A 184 9.43 -10.93 12.14
N ARG A 185 10.65 -11.31 11.76
CA ARG A 185 11.13 -12.71 11.82
C ARG A 185 11.12 -13.24 13.26
N SER A 186 10.20 -14.14 13.57
CA SER A 186 10.42 -15.18 14.57
C SER A 186 10.94 -16.43 13.86
N PHE A 187 12.00 -17.00 14.43
CA PHE A 187 12.87 -18.01 13.83
C PHE A 187 12.12 -19.24 13.30
N GLY A 188 12.48 -19.64 12.08
CA GLY A 188 12.50 -21.02 11.63
C GLY A 188 13.93 -21.39 11.29
#